data_AF-A0A0A9EYB4-F1
#
_entry.id   AF-A0A0A9EYB4-F1
#
_cell.length_a   1.000
_cell.length_b   1.000
_cell.length_c   1.000
_cell.angle_alpha   90.00
_cell.angle_beta   90.00
_cell.angle_gamma   90.00
#
_symmetry.space_group_name_H-M   'P 1'
#
loop_
_entity.id
_entity.type
_entity.pdbx_description
1 polymer ?
#
loop_
_entity_poly.entity_id
_entity_poly.type
_entity_poly.pdbx_seq_one_letter_code
_entity_poly.pdbx_strand_id
1 'polypeptide(L)'
;MRARSAMGGFEFLAPPPPNYYDGVRRRAGDVLSEAQIKECQELGVLVDRDDQGVLLQIFTKPVGDRPTLFLEIIQRIGCMEKDEKGQDYQKGGCGGFGKGNFSELFKSIEDYEKSLEAKQAPAVQQS
;
A
#
# COMPACT_ATOMS: atom_id res chain seq x y z
N MET A 1 6.03 -10.70 -2.74
CA MET A 1 4.75 -10.78 -3.48
C MET A 1 4.92 -10.72 -5.02
N ARG A 2 5.79 -11.56 -5.59
CA ARG A 2 5.95 -11.69 -7.06
C ARG A 2 5.81 -13.14 -7.55
N ALA A 3 5.11 -13.99 -6.80
CA ALA A 3 4.81 -15.34 -7.25
C ALA A 3 3.48 -15.33 -8.01
N ARG A 4 3.55 -15.17 -9.34
CA ARG A 4 2.41 -15.50 -10.21
C ARG A 4 2.27 -17.01 -10.25
N SER A 5 1.23 -17.54 -9.61
CA SER A 5 0.84 -18.94 -9.77
C SER A 5 0.21 -19.14 -11.15
N ALA A 6 0.22 -20.38 -11.66
CA ALA A 6 -0.45 -20.74 -12.92
C ALA A 6 -1.98 -20.53 -12.89
N MET A 7 -2.58 -20.26 -11.72
CA MET A 7 -4.01 -20.03 -11.52
C MET A 7 -4.43 -18.56 -11.46
N GLY A 8 -3.60 -17.64 -11.96
CA GLY A 8 -3.86 -16.20 -11.84
C GLY A 8 -3.61 -15.66 -10.43
N GLY A 9 -3.85 -14.37 -10.25
CA GLY A 9 -3.63 -13.65 -9.00
C GLY A 9 -3.98 -12.16 -9.13
N PHE A 10 -3.92 -11.42 -8.01
CA PHE A 10 -4.16 -9.98 -8.01
C PHE A 10 -2.91 -9.21 -8.45
N GLU A 11 -3.14 -8.11 -9.17
CA GLU A 11 -2.10 -7.11 -9.44
C GLU A 11 -2.17 -5.99 -8.40
N PHE A 12 -1.02 -5.40 -8.09
CA PHE A 12 -0.93 -4.26 -7.17
C PHE A 12 -0.79 -2.95 -7.94
N LEU A 13 -1.12 -1.84 -7.28
CA LEU A 13 -0.78 -0.50 -7.79
C LEU A 13 0.75 -0.36 -7.94
N ALA A 14 1.17 0.60 -8.75
CA ALA A 14 2.59 0.85 -8.97
C ALA A 14 3.27 1.24 -7.65
N PRO A 15 4.52 0.80 -7.42
CA PRO A 15 5.27 1.22 -6.25
C PRO A 15 5.51 2.74 -6.29
N PRO A 16 5.51 3.42 -5.13
CA PRO A 16 5.91 4.82 -5.03
C PRO A 16 7.32 5.05 -5.58
N PRO A 17 7.64 6.29 -5.99
CA PRO A 17 9.00 6.63 -6.43
C PRO A 17 10.01 6.38 -5.28
N PRO A 18 11.29 6.06 -5.59
CA PRO A 18 12.30 5.72 -4.58
C PRO A 18 12.44 6.75 -3.44
N ASN A 19 12.28 8.04 -3.75
CA ASN A 19 12.35 9.14 -2.78
C ASN A 19 11.28 9.07 -1.68
N TYR A 20 10.15 8.39 -1.92
CA TYR A 20 9.15 8.11 -0.89
C TYR A 20 9.77 7.32 0.28
N TYR A 21 10.62 6.34 -0.02
CA TYR A 21 11.27 5.48 0.97
C TYR A 21 12.36 6.20 1.76
N ASP A 22 12.94 7.27 1.22
CA ASP A 22 13.80 8.17 2.00
C ASP A 22 13.00 8.94 3.06
N GLY A 23 11.73 9.25 2.76
CA GLY A 23 10.76 9.72 3.75
C GLY A 23 10.41 8.66 4.79
N VAL A 24 10.25 7.39 4.38
CA VAL A 24 9.98 6.26 5.28
C VAL A 24 11.09 6.11 6.31
N ARG A 25 12.36 6.15 5.88
CA ARG A 25 13.53 6.07 6.78
C ARG A 25 13.49 7.11 7.90
N ARG A 26 13.12 8.35 7.55
CA ARG A 26 13.03 9.44 8.53
C ARG A 26 11.88 9.29 9.52
N ARG A 27 10.74 8.72 9.10
CA ARG A 27 9.54 8.64 9.94
C ARG A 27 9.38 7.33 10.71
N ALA A 28 9.94 6.22 10.22
CA ALA A 28 9.73 4.89 10.78
C ALA A 28 11.02 4.04 10.91
N GLY A 29 12.20 4.64 10.74
CA GLY A 29 13.49 3.92 10.80
C GLY A 29 13.88 3.38 12.18
N ASP A 30 13.23 3.84 13.24
CA ASP A 30 13.32 3.31 14.61
C ASP A 30 12.43 2.07 14.83
N VAL A 31 11.47 1.81 13.95
CA VAL A 31 10.55 0.64 14.02
C VAL A 31 10.88 -0.39 12.94
N LEU A 32 11.22 0.07 11.74
CA LEU A 32 11.58 -0.78 10.60
C LEU A 32 13.07 -0.71 10.34
N SER A 33 13.72 -1.87 10.26
CA SER A 33 15.11 -1.97 9.82
C SER A 33 15.27 -1.58 8.34
N GLU A 34 16.48 -1.19 7.94
CA GLU A 34 16.78 -0.87 6.53
C GLU A 34 16.46 -2.03 5.57
N ALA A 35 16.64 -3.28 6.00
CA ALA A 35 16.27 -4.45 5.21
C ALA A 35 14.75 -4.53 4.97
N GLN A 36 13.95 -4.25 6.00
CA GLN A 36 12.48 -4.22 5.89
C GLN A 36 12.01 -3.04 5.05
N ILE A 37 12.65 -1.86 5.17
CA ILE A 37 12.32 -0.70 4.32
C ILE A 37 12.63 -1.01 2.85
N LYS A 38 13.75 -1.67 2.58
CA LYS A 38 14.11 -2.12 1.23
C LYS A 38 13.09 -3.13 0.69
N GLU A 39 12.66 -4.09 1.50
CA GLU A 39 11.61 -5.03 1.12
C GLU A 39 10.28 -4.30 0.83
N CYS A 40 9.91 -3.32 1.64
CA CYS A 40 8.74 -2.48 1.38
C CYS A 40 8.86 -1.77 0.02
N GLN A 41 10.05 -1.27 -0.34
CA GLN A 41 10.31 -0.65 -1.63
C GLN A 41 10.21 -1.64 -2.80
N GLU A 42 10.76 -2.83 -2.65
CA GLU A 42 10.70 -3.88 -3.69
C GLU A 42 9.26 -4.37 -3.94
N LEU A 43 8.43 -4.37 -2.89
CA LEU A 43 7.03 -4.78 -2.93
C LEU A 43 6.05 -3.64 -3.25
N GLY A 44 6.47 -2.37 -3.15
CA GLY A 44 5.57 -1.23 -3.29
C GLY A 44 4.66 -0.99 -2.08
N VAL A 45 5.08 -1.45 -0.90
CA VAL A 45 4.36 -1.25 0.35
C VAL A 45 4.52 0.19 0.80
N LEU A 46 3.40 0.83 1.10
CA LEU A 46 3.30 2.13 1.73
C LEU A 46 3.42 1.95 3.24
N VAL A 47 4.06 2.90 3.90
CA VAL A 47 4.19 2.92 5.37
C VAL A 47 3.48 4.15 5.89
N ASP A 48 2.76 4.10 6.99
CA ASP A 48 2.31 5.30 7.70
C ASP A 48 2.67 5.14 9.16
N ARG A 49 2.79 6.26 9.85
CA ARG A 49 3.07 6.26 11.29
C ARG A 49 2.23 7.32 11.97
N ASP A 50 1.61 6.91 13.07
CA ASP A 50 0.99 7.81 14.03
C ASP A 50 1.75 7.79 15.36
N ASP A 51 1.19 8.48 16.36
CA ASP A 51 1.79 8.58 17.69
C ASP A 51 1.86 7.25 18.45
N GLN A 52 1.09 6.23 18.02
CA GLN A 52 0.89 4.98 18.76
C GLN A 52 1.48 3.75 18.05
N GLY A 53 1.66 3.81 16.72
CA GLY A 53 2.14 2.68 15.94
C GLY A 53 2.40 2.99 14.47
N VAL A 54 2.72 1.93 13.74
CA VAL A 54 3.09 1.94 12.33
C VAL A 54 2.12 1.07 11.54
N LEU A 55 1.68 1.58 10.39
CA LEU A 55 0.79 0.91 9.44
C LEU A 55 1.56 0.62 8.16
N LEU A 56 1.72 -0.65 7.79
CA LEU A 56 2.15 -1.05 6.46
C LEU A 56 0.88 -1.35 5.65
N GLN A 57 0.80 -0.84 4.42
CA GLN A 57 -0.36 -1.03 3.56
C GLN A 57 0.03 -1.14 2.09
N ILE A 58 -0.77 -1.87 1.30
CA ILE A 58 -0.63 -1.95 -0.14
C ILE A 58 -2.00 -2.21 -0.77
N PHE A 59 -2.24 -1.63 -1.94
CA PHE A 59 -3.51 -1.68 -2.65
C PHE A 59 -3.40 -2.52 -3.92
N THR A 60 -4.41 -3.36 -4.15
CA THR A 60 -4.55 -4.05 -5.42
C THR A 60 -5.09 -3.09 -6.48
N LYS A 61 -4.87 -3.42 -7.75
CA LYS A 61 -5.75 -2.97 -8.84
C LYS A 61 -7.18 -3.48 -8.62
N PRO A 62 -8.17 -2.97 -9.36
CA PRO A 62 -9.51 -3.53 -9.33
C PRO A 62 -9.49 -5.03 -9.55
N VAL A 63 -10.21 -5.78 -8.71
CA VAL A 63 -10.20 -7.25 -8.71
C VAL A 63 -11.26 -7.86 -9.62
N GLY A 64 -12.15 -7.03 -10.17
CA GLY A 64 -13.15 -7.41 -11.18
C GLY A 64 -12.99 -6.60 -12.46
N ASP A 65 -13.89 -6.84 -13.40
CA ASP A 65 -13.82 -6.22 -14.74
C ASP A 65 -14.04 -4.71 -14.75
N ARG A 66 -14.62 -4.16 -13.67
CA ARG A 66 -14.91 -2.74 -13.51
C ARG A 66 -13.99 -2.13 -12.46
N PRO A 67 -13.62 -0.85 -12.60
CA PRO A 67 -12.78 -0.13 -11.63
C PRO A 67 -13.59 0.27 -10.38
N THR A 68 -14.07 -0.71 -9.63
CA THR A 68 -14.98 -0.49 -8.48
C THR A 68 -14.46 -1.11 -7.20
N LEU A 69 -14.23 -2.42 -7.19
CA LEU A 69 -13.73 -3.15 -6.03
C LEU A 69 -12.22 -3.34 -6.13
N PHE A 70 -11.50 -2.89 -5.11
CA PHE A 70 -10.10 -3.20 -4.88
C PHE A 70 -9.91 -3.67 -3.44
N LEU A 71 -8.77 -4.28 -3.16
CA LEU A 71 -8.40 -4.78 -1.85
C LEU A 71 -7.24 -3.98 -1.29
N GLU A 72 -7.28 -3.76 0.02
CA GLU A 72 -6.16 -3.24 0.80
C GLU A 72 -5.64 -4.36 1.70
N ILE A 73 -4.33 -4.57 1.67
CA ILE A 73 -3.65 -5.52 2.57
C ILE A 73 -2.81 -4.69 3.54
N ILE A 74 -3.02 -4.90 4.85
CA ILE A 74 -2.37 -4.12 5.90
C ILE A 74 -1.69 -4.98 6.97
N GLN A 75 -0.69 -4.39 7.63
CA GLN A 75 -0.11 -4.88 8.87
C GLN A 75 0.07 -3.70 9.84
N ARG A 76 -0.30 -3.91 11.11
CA ARG A 76 -0.18 -2.90 12.17
C ARG A 76 0.88 -3.31 13.18
N ILE A 77 1.75 -2.39 13.55
CA ILE A 77 2.86 -2.62 14.48
C ILE A 77 2.76 -1.60 15.62
N GLY A 78 2.77 -2.06 16.86
CA GLY A 78 2.63 -1.20 18.05
C GLY A 78 1.29 -1.36 18.76
N CYS A 79 0.96 -0.41 19.64
CA CYS A 79 -0.28 -0.36 20.43
C CYS A 79 -0.62 -1.67 21.17
N MET A 80 0.40 -2.33 21.73
CA MET A 80 0.22 -3.55 22.50
C MET A 80 -0.27 -3.20 23.91
N GLU A 81 -1.38 -3.79 24.30
CA GLU A 81 -1.99 -3.66 25.63
C GLU A 81 -2.20 -5.06 26.23
N LYS A 82 -2.43 -5.13 27.54
CA LYS A 82 -2.73 -6.39 28.23
C LYS A 82 -4.17 -6.36 28.72
N ASP A 83 -4.88 -7.46 28.52
CA ASP A 83 -6.22 -7.61 29.08
C ASP A 83 -6.17 -7.89 30.59
N GLU A 84 -7.34 -8.00 31.23
CA GLU A 84 -7.48 -8.31 32.66
C GLU A 84 -6.83 -9.64 33.06
N LYS A 85 -6.60 -10.54 32.09
CA LYS A 85 -5.96 -11.85 32.28
C LYS A 85 -4.46 -11.80 31.98
N GLY A 86 -3.93 -10.63 31.61
CA GLY A 86 -2.53 -10.41 31.25
C GLY A 86 -2.16 -10.87 29.83
N GLN A 87 -3.14 -11.17 28.97
CA GLN A 87 -2.93 -11.57 27.58
C GLN A 87 -2.68 -10.33 26.72
N ASP A 88 -1.63 -10.38 25.90
CA ASP A 88 -1.31 -9.30 24.96
C ASP A 88 -2.36 -9.23 23.84
N TYR A 89 -2.87 -8.03 23.60
CA TYR A 89 -3.70 -7.71 22.44
C TYR A 89 -3.24 -6.41 21.80
N GLN A 90 -3.53 -6.24 20.51
CA GLN A 90 -3.27 -4.99 19.81
C GLN A 90 -4.54 -4.14 19.77
N LYS A 91 -4.43 -2.88 20.20
CA LYS A 91 -5.54 -1.93 20.12
C LYS A 91 -5.97 -1.71 18.67
N GLY A 92 -7.28 -1.76 18.44
CA GLY A 92 -7.87 -1.49 17.12
C GLY A 92 -7.49 -0.10 16.59
N GLY A 93 -7.17 -0.02 15.29
CA GLY A 93 -6.79 1.25 14.64
C GLY A 93 -5.34 1.70 14.86
N CYS A 94 -4.48 0.86 15.44
CA CYS A 94 -3.07 1.18 15.67
C CYS A 94 -2.32 1.61 14.39
N GLY A 95 -1.74 2.80 14.34
CA GLY A 95 -1.09 3.33 13.12
C GLY A 95 -2.05 4.06 12.17
N GLY A 96 -3.30 4.29 12.58
CA GLY A 96 -4.30 5.06 11.84
C GLY A 96 -4.82 4.34 10.58
N PHE A 97 -5.13 5.13 9.55
CA PHE A 97 -5.71 4.63 8.29
C PHE A 97 -4.95 5.14 7.05
N GLY A 98 -3.66 5.44 7.20
CA GLY A 98 -2.86 5.83 6.05
C GLY A 98 -3.05 7.27 5.59
N LYS A 99 -3.49 8.19 6.47
CA LYS A 99 -3.72 9.61 6.10
C LYS A 99 -2.49 10.24 5.44
N GLY A 100 -1.28 9.87 5.87
CA GLY A 100 -0.02 10.34 5.28
C GLY A 100 0.24 9.81 3.87
N ASN A 101 -0.40 8.70 3.48
CA ASN A 101 -0.24 8.05 2.18
C ASN A 101 -1.31 8.44 1.16
N PHE A 102 -2.34 9.19 1.55
CA PHE A 102 -3.45 9.56 0.67
C PHE A 102 -2.99 10.25 -0.62
N SER A 103 -2.01 11.16 -0.53
CA SER A 103 -1.48 11.85 -1.71
C SER A 103 -0.86 10.89 -2.71
N GLU A 104 -0.09 9.91 -2.24
CA GLU A 104 0.56 8.93 -3.12
C GLU A 104 -0.40 7.86 -3.64
N LEU A 105 -1.40 7.49 -2.84
CA LEU A 105 -2.49 6.63 -3.29
C LEU A 105 -3.27 7.30 -4.43
N PHE A 106 -3.69 8.55 -4.26
CA PHE A 106 -4.43 9.30 -5.28
C PHE A 106 -3.64 9.45 -6.56
N LYS A 107 -2.36 9.79 -6.45
CA LYS A 107 -1.47 9.87 -7.62
C LYS A 107 -1.38 8.54 -8.36
N SER A 108 -1.22 7.43 -7.63
CA SER A 108 -1.15 6.10 -8.23
C SER A 108 -2.45 5.68 -8.92
N ILE A 109 -3.60 6.08 -8.37
CA ILE A 109 -4.93 5.85 -8.98
C ILE A 109 -5.10 6.72 -10.24
N GLU A 110 -4.77 8.01 -10.17
CA GLU A 110 -4.89 8.93 -11.29
C GLU A 110 -3.99 8.51 -12.47
N ASP A 111 -2.76 8.09 -12.18
CA ASP A 111 -1.84 7.55 -13.20
C ASP A 111 -2.39 6.25 -13.82
N TYR A 112 -3.04 5.41 -13.02
CA TYR A 112 -3.70 4.20 -13.51
C TYR A 112 -4.89 4.53 -14.42
N GLU A 113 -5.76 5.47 -14.03
CA GLU A 113 -6.90 5.92 -14.84
C GLU A 113 -6.44 6.50 -16.19
N LYS A 114 -5.45 7.41 -16.18
CA LYS A 114 -4.85 7.94 -17.41
C LYS A 114 -4.31 6.83 -18.32
N SER A 115 -3.73 5.77 -17.73
CA SER A 115 -3.23 4.63 -18.49
C SER A 115 -4.35 3.82 -19.16
N LEU A 116 -5.56 3.82 -18.59
CA LEU A 116 -6.74 3.18 -19.17
C LEU A 116 -7.32 4.03 -20.31
N GLU A 117 -7.42 5.36 -20.12
CA GLU A 117 -7.87 6.30 -21.16
C GLU A 117 -6.95 6.29 -22.38
N ALA A 118 -5.62 6.29 -22.14
CA ALA A 118 -4.62 6.19 -23.21
C ALA A 118 -4.70 4.88 -24.01
N LYS A 119 -5.17 3.79 -23.39
CA LYS A 119 -5.44 2.53 -24.10
C LYS A 119 -6.74 2.56 -24.92
N GLN A 120 -7.62 3.53 -24.67
CA GLN A 120 -8.93 3.65 -25.34
C GLN A 120 -8.92 4.66 -26.51
N ALA A 121 -7.86 5.44 -26.74
CA ALA A 121 -7.78 6.42 -27.84
C ALA A 121 -6.58 6.16 -28.78
N PRO A 122 -6.72 6.11 -30.14
CA PRO A 122 -7.89 5.99 -31.01
C PRO A 122 -7.87 4.75 -31.95
N ALA A 123 -9.03 4.13 -32.17
CA ALA A 123 -9.33 3.34 -33.38
C ALA A 123 -10.23 4.12 -34.37
N VAL A 124 -10.24 5.45 -34.27
CA VAL A 124 -11.05 6.35 -35.11
C VAL A 124 -10.10 7.27 -35.89
N GLN A 125 -9.40 6.71 -36.87
CA GLN A 125 -8.81 7.42 -38.01
C GLN A 125 -8.20 6.38 -38.96
N GLN A 126 -9.04 5.71 -39.74
CA GLN A 126 -8.74 5.14 -41.07
C GLN A 126 -10.00 4.45 -41.63
N SER A 127 -10.82 5.22 -42.32
CA SER A 127 -11.84 4.76 -43.27
C SER A 127 -12.04 5.85 -44.32
#